data_AF-A0A3R7RPT8-F1
#
_entry.id   AF-A0A3R7RPT8-F1
#
_cell.length_a   1.000
_cell.length_b   1.000
_cell.length_c   1.000
_cell.angle_alpha   90.00
_cell.angle_beta   90.00
_cell.angle_gamma   90.00
#
_symmetry.space_group_name_H-M   'P 1'
#
loop_
_entity.id
_entity.type
_entity.pdbx_description
1 polymer ?
#
loop_
_entity_poly.entity_id
_entity_poly.type
_entity_poly.pdbx_seq_one_letter_code
_entity_poly.pdbx_strand_id
1 'polypeptide(L)'
;MIKNIGIIGGSGKIGSTFRRAFEKLDFNVIVSDESSKDQENLLIEKSDWIILCVPIDQTLDVINNVKSRIKNDQVFSDFTSVKSIIKDVEFDFEFISCHPLFGPLNTINGQNIITIPVSEGPYYKDIKEIFKKIGLNVTEINSIEEHDKYMSLIQGMTHFSHVCFTTAMKKLDLDF
;
A
#
# COMPACT_ATOMS: atom_id res chain seq x y z
N MET A 1 -1.26 9.92 -18.13
CA MET A 1 -0.18 8.91 -18.15
C MET A 1 0.69 9.17 -16.95
N ILE A 2 0.79 8.21 -16.04
CA ILE A 2 1.58 8.32 -14.81
C ILE A 2 3.07 8.39 -15.16
N LYS A 3 3.77 9.38 -14.62
CA LYS A 3 5.23 9.52 -14.72
C LYS A 3 5.89 9.76 -13.36
N ASN A 4 5.20 10.47 -12.48
CA ASN A 4 5.67 10.81 -11.15
C ASN A 4 4.87 10.03 -10.11
N ILE A 5 5.58 9.31 -9.23
CA ILE A 5 4.99 8.51 -8.16
C ILE A 5 5.46 9.07 -6.82
N GLY A 6 4.52 9.47 -5.97
CA GLY A 6 4.79 9.90 -4.61
C GLY A 6 4.57 8.75 -3.63
N ILE A 7 5.48 8.52 -2.69
CA ILE A 7 5.31 7.53 -1.62
C ILE A 7 5.45 8.22 -0.26
N ILE A 8 4.34 8.35 0.47
CA ILE A 8 4.31 8.80 1.86
C ILE A 8 4.59 7.59 2.75
N GLY A 9 5.57 7.67 3.66
CA GLY A 9 6.14 6.49 4.32
C GLY A 9 7.18 5.77 3.44
N GLY A 10 7.76 6.48 2.46
CA GLY A 10 8.57 5.90 1.39
C GLY A 10 9.94 5.35 1.83
N SER A 11 10.51 5.83 2.94
CA SER A 11 11.77 5.31 3.50
C SER A 11 11.56 4.05 4.34
N GLY A 12 10.31 3.67 4.60
CA GLY A 12 9.96 2.40 5.24
C GLY A 12 10.37 1.18 4.41
N LYS A 13 10.33 0.00 5.01
CA LYS A 13 10.82 -1.23 4.34
C LYS A 13 10.01 -1.62 3.09
N ILE A 14 8.68 -1.48 3.13
CA ILE A 14 7.82 -1.70 1.95
C ILE A 14 7.93 -0.52 0.98
N GLY A 15 7.89 0.72 1.47
CA GLY A 15 8.02 1.93 0.64
C GLY A 15 9.30 1.91 -0.19
N SER A 16 10.44 1.58 0.42
CA SER A 16 11.73 1.46 -0.27
C SER A 16 11.79 0.29 -1.26
N THR A 17 11.05 -0.79 -0.99
CA THR A 17 10.90 -1.92 -1.93
C THR A 17 10.19 -1.46 -3.21
N PHE A 18 9.08 -0.74 -3.07
CA PHE A 18 8.33 -0.23 -4.23
C PHE A 18 9.02 0.92 -4.93
N ARG A 19 9.64 1.85 -4.19
CA ARG A 19 10.49 2.91 -4.76
C ARG A 19 11.50 2.33 -5.75
N ARG A 20 12.29 1.34 -5.30
CA ARG A 20 13.29 0.67 -6.14
C ARG A 20 12.69 -0.03 -7.35
N ALA A 21 11.49 -0.60 -7.21
CA ALA A 21 10.81 -1.28 -8.31
C ALA A 21 10.31 -0.28 -9.37
N PHE A 22 9.78 0.86 -8.95
CA PHE A 22 9.32 1.93 -9.85
C PHE A 22 10.48 2.66 -10.53
N GLU A 23 11.55 3.01 -9.79
CA GLU A 23 12.75 3.67 -10.35
C GLU A 23 13.41 2.81 -11.44
N LYS A 24 13.34 1.47 -11.35
CA LYS A 24 13.83 0.54 -12.39
C LYS A 24 13.03 0.59 -13.69
N LEU A 25 11.82 1.14 -13.68
CA LEU A 25 10.98 1.37 -14.86
C LEU A 25 10.99 2.85 -15.30
N ASP A 26 12.00 3.62 -14.87
CA ASP A 26 12.18 5.04 -15.21
C ASP A 26 11.06 5.97 -14.72
N PHE A 27 10.30 5.56 -13.70
CA PHE A 27 9.39 6.47 -12.99
C PHE A 27 10.19 7.43 -12.11
N ASN A 28 9.75 8.68 -12.04
CA ASN A 28 10.26 9.64 -11.08
C ASN A 28 9.58 9.40 -9.72
N VAL A 29 10.33 8.92 -8.74
CA VAL A 29 9.78 8.61 -7.41
C VAL A 29 10.18 9.67 -6.39
N ILE A 30 9.19 10.28 -5.75
CA ILE A 30 9.37 11.24 -4.66
C ILE A 30 8.91 10.57 -3.37
N VAL A 31 9.68 10.71 -2.30
CA VAL A 31 9.35 10.09 -1.00
C VAL A 31 9.26 11.14 0.10
N SER A 32 8.31 10.94 1.01
CA SER A 32 8.24 11.68 2.28
C SER A 32 8.08 10.71 3.44
N ASP A 33 8.59 11.10 4.60
CA ASP A 33 8.46 10.40 5.87
C ASP A 33 8.37 11.42 7.01
N GLU A 34 8.28 10.94 8.25
CA GLU A 34 8.21 11.80 9.44
C GLU A 34 9.38 12.81 9.53
N SER A 35 10.58 12.38 9.14
CA SER A 35 11.79 13.23 9.12
C SER A 35 11.87 14.20 7.94
N SER A 36 10.99 14.08 6.94
CA SER A 36 10.97 14.90 5.72
C SER A 36 9.56 15.42 5.40
N LYS A 37 8.77 15.69 6.46
CA LYS A 37 7.38 16.20 6.34
C LYS A 37 7.28 17.49 5.53
N ASP A 38 8.32 18.30 5.52
CA ASP A 38 8.43 19.51 4.70
C ASP A 38 8.34 19.22 3.19
N GLN A 39 8.73 18.02 2.76
CA GLN A 39 8.68 17.58 1.37
C GLN A 39 7.32 17.00 0.96
N GLU A 40 6.41 16.74 1.90
CA GLU A 40 5.11 16.10 1.61
C GLU A 40 4.25 16.95 0.68
N ASN A 41 4.23 18.28 0.86
CA ASN A 41 3.50 19.18 -0.03
C ASN A 41 4.03 19.12 -1.46
N LEU A 42 5.36 19.11 -1.63
CA LEU A 42 5.99 18.99 -2.92
C LEU A 42 5.69 17.64 -3.57
N LEU A 43 5.76 16.56 -2.79
CA LEU A 43 5.41 15.21 -3.23
C LEU A 43 3.99 15.17 -3.76
N ILE A 44 3.02 15.67 -3.00
CA ILE A 44 1.61 15.71 -3.43
C ILE A 44 1.46 16.56 -4.69
N GLU A 45 2.08 17.74 -4.76
CA GLU A 45 1.92 18.64 -5.92
C GLU A 45 2.49 18.05 -7.22
N LYS A 46 3.60 17.30 -7.14
CA LYS A 46 4.35 16.82 -8.32
C LYS A 46 3.98 15.40 -8.77
N SER A 47 3.23 14.65 -7.98
CA SER A 47 2.94 13.23 -8.26
C SER A 47 1.66 13.08 -9.07
N ASP A 48 1.63 12.12 -9.99
CA ASP A 48 0.39 11.70 -10.67
C ASP A 48 -0.31 10.62 -9.83
N TRP A 49 0.50 9.74 -9.23
CA TRP A 49 0.05 8.66 -8.35
C TRP A 49 0.71 8.77 -6.98
N ILE A 50 -0.09 8.84 -5.93
CA ILE A 50 0.37 8.99 -4.54
C ILE A 50 0.03 7.71 -3.78
N ILE A 51 1.02 7.15 -3.10
CA ILE A 51 0.93 5.89 -2.37
C ILE A 51 1.20 6.16 -0.89
N LEU A 52 0.27 5.77 -0.03
CA LEU A 52 0.41 5.79 1.41
C LEU A 52 0.95 4.44 1.91
N CYS A 53 2.15 4.46 2.48
CA CYS A 53 2.89 3.29 2.96
C CYS A 53 3.36 3.50 4.41
N VAL A 54 2.42 3.83 5.29
CA VAL A 54 2.67 4.07 6.73
C VAL A 54 2.13 2.91 7.58
N PRO A 55 2.55 2.80 8.86
CA PRO A 55 1.91 1.89 9.82
C PRO A 55 0.38 2.05 9.87
N ILE A 56 -0.34 0.95 10.08
CA ILE A 56 -1.81 0.91 10.01
C ILE A 56 -2.43 1.92 10.98
N ASP A 57 -1.91 2.01 12.20
CA ASP A 57 -2.33 2.94 13.25
C ASP A 57 -2.18 4.42 12.87
N GLN A 58 -1.35 4.75 11.88
CA GLN A 58 -1.15 6.13 11.40
C GLN A 58 -1.94 6.44 10.11
N THR A 59 -2.58 5.43 9.51
CA THR A 59 -3.19 5.54 8.18
C THR A 59 -4.24 6.64 8.12
N LEU A 60 -5.20 6.63 9.05
CA LEU A 60 -6.31 7.58 9.06
C LEU A 60 -5.85 9.01 9.30
N ASP A 61 -4.90 9.20 10.22
CA ASP A 61 -4.35 10.51 10.52
C ASP A 61 -3.67 11.11 9.29
N VAL A 62 -2.86 10.32 8.58
CA VAL A 62 -2.20 10.79 7.36
C VAL A 62 -3.21 11.07 6.27
N ILE A 63 -4.18 10.17 6.02
CA ILE A 63 -5.24 10.40 5.01
C ILE A 63 -5.98 11.70 5.29
N ASN A 64 -6.43 11.92 6.53
CA ASN A 64 -7.17 13.13 6.89
C ASN A 64 -6.34 14.41 6.72
N ASN A 65 -5.03 14.32 6.94
CA ASN A 65 -4.11 15.45 6.75
C ASN A 65 -3.83 15.75 5.26
N VAL A 66 -3.85 14.75 4.37
CA VAL A 66 -3.45 14.93 2.96
C VAL A 66 -4.62 15.03 2.00
N LYS A 67 -5.79 14.43 2.30
CA LYS A 67 -6.87 14.25 1.32
C LYS A 67 -7.37 15.54 0.67
N SER A 68 -7.42 16.65 1.41
CA SER A 68 -7.85 17.96 0.88
C SER A 68 -6.87 18.60 -0.10
N ARG A 69 -5.64 18.08 -0.19
CA ARG A 69 -4.59 18.55 -1.11
C ARG A 69 -4.50 17.69 -2.37
N ILE A 70 -5.16 16.53 -2.41
CA ILE A 70 -5.19 15.64 -3.57
C ILE A 70 -6.13 16.22 -4.61
N LYS A 71 -5.67 16.30 -5.85
CA LYS A 71 -6.43 16.84 -6.98
C LYS A 71 -7.15 15.73 -7.74
N ASN A 72 -8.24 16.08 -8.42
CA ASN A 72 -9.06 15.13 -9.19
C ASN A 72 -8.34 14.51 -10.40
N ASP A 73 -7.24 15.12 -10.85
CA ASP A 73 -6.38 14.59 -11.91
C ASP A 73 -5.26 13.67 -11.37
N GLN A 74 -5.26 13.39 -10.07
CA GLN A 74 -4.33 12.47 -9.40
C GLN A 74 -5.07 11.22 -8.94
N VAL A 75 -4.29 10.19 -8.61
CA VAL A 75 -4.80 8.96 -8.00
C VAL A 75 -4.09 8.68 -6.69
N PHE A 76 -4.85 8.27 -5.68
CA PHE A 76 -4.34 7.94 -4.35
C PHE A 76 -4.50 6.44 -4.10
N SER A 77 -3.52 5.84 -3.43
CA SER A 77 -3.55 4.44 -3.02
C SER A 77 -2.97 4.30 -1.62
N ASP A 78 -3.45 3.31 -0.87
CA ASP A 78 -2.80 2.86 0.35
C ASP A 78 -2.22 1.45 0.16
N PHE A 79 -1.19 1.12 0.94
CA PHE A 79 -0.59 -0.22 1.02
C PHE A 79 -0.90 -0.92 2.35
N THR A 80 -1.99 -0.57 3.04
CA THR A 80 -2.35 -1.20 4.31
C THR A 80 -2.76 -2.65 4.12
N SER A 81 -2.57 -3.48 5.15
CA SER A 81 -2.98 -4.89 5.12
C SER A 81 -4.42 -5.13 5.61
N VAL A 82 -5.04 -4.13 6.25
CA VAL A 82 -6.41 -4.19 6.76
C VAL A 82 -7.20 -3.03 6.15
N LYS A 83 -8.24 -3.34 5.38
CA LYS A 83 -8.92 -2.36 4.52
C LYS A 83 -10.10 -1.68 5.21
N SER A 84 -10.67 -2.35 6.20
CA SER A 84 -11.75 -1.78 7.02
C SER A 84 -11.37 -0.49 7.75
N ILE A 85 -10.07 -0.18 7.90
CA ILE A 85 -9.62 1.08 8.51
C ILE A 85 -10.00 2.32 7.69
N ILE A 86 -10.16 2.18 6.37
CA ILE A 86 -10.49 3.29 5.46
C ILE A 86 -11.92 3.23 4.91
N LYS A 87 -12.74 2.28 5.38
CA LYS A 87 -14.08 2.02 4.82
C LYS A 87 -15.04 3.20 4.91
N ASP A 88 -14.88 4.03 5.95
CA ASP A 88 -15.75 5.17 6.24
C ASP A 88 -15.16 6.49 5.71
N VAL A 89 -14.09 6.43 4.91
CA VAL A 89 -13.45 7.60 4.32
C VAL A 89 -14.07 7.88 2.96
N GLU A 90 -14.62 9.08 2.80
CA GLU A 90 -15.07 9.59 1.51
C GLU A 90 -13.89 10.18 0.72
N PHE A 91 -13.81 9.84 -0.57
CA PHE A 91 -12.77 10.28 -1.49
C PHE A 91 -13.42 10.96 -2.72
N ASP A 92 -13.15 12.25 -2.90
CA ASP A 92 -13.62 13.04 -4.05
C ASP A 92 -12.72 12.89 -5.30
N PHE A 93 -11.71 12.02 -5.21
CA PHE A 93 -10.72 11.72 -6.23
C PHE A 93 -10.60 10.20 -6.39
N GLU A 94 -9.92 9.76 -7.45
CA GLU A 94 -9.70 8.33 -7.69
C GLU A 94 -8.89 7.71 -6.56
N PHE A 95 -9.45 6.67 -5.94
CA PHE A 95 -8.82 5.98 -4.83
C PHE A 95 -8.84 4.47 -5.06
N ILE A 96 -7.64 3.88 -5.09
CA ILE A 96 -7.44 2.44 -5.30
C ILE A 96 -6.68 1.89 -4.11
N SER A 97 -7.38 1.10 -3.29
CA SER A 97 -6.75 0.47 -2.14
C SER A 97 -5.95 -0.75 -2.57
N CYS A 98 -4.70 -0.87 -2.12
CA CYS A 98 -3.78 -1.92 -2.56
C CYS A 98 -3.18 -2.69 -1.38
N HIS A 99 -2.97 -3.99 -1.51
CA HIS A 99 -2.33 -4.80 -0.46
C HIS A 99 -1.27 -5.70 -1.07
N PRO A 100 0.02 -5.32 -0.95
CA PRO A 100 1.12 -6.21 -1.26
C PRO A 100 1.10 -7.41 -0.29
N LEU A 101 0.87 -8.63 -0.79
CA LEU A 101 0.78 -9.84 0.04
C LEU A 101 2.16 -10.41 0.42
N PHE A 102 3.15 -9.53 0.56
CA PHE A 102 4.54 -9.88 0.82
C PHE A 102 5.20 -8.82 1.70
N GLY A 103 6.20 -9.25 2.47
CA GLY A 103 7.03 -8.37 3.27
C GLY A 103 8.13 -7.67 2.44
N PRO A 104 9.06 -6.98 3.10
CA PRO A 104 10.18 -6.33 2.41
C PRO A 104 11.07 -7.32 1.67
N LEU A 105 11.30 -7.10 0.37
CA LEU A 105 12.07 -8.02 -0.49
C LEU A 105 13.02 -7.25 -1.42
N ASN A 106 14.11 -7.92 -1.83
CA ASN A 106 15.01 -7.37 -2.84
C ASN A 106 14.43 -7.46 -4.26
N THR A 107 13.65 -8.49 -4.53
CA THR A 107 12.94 -8.71 -5.80
C THR A 107 11.49 -9.04 -5.51
N ILE A 108 10.58 -8.38 -6.23
CA ILE A 108 9.13 -8.55 -6.07
C ILE A 108 8.50 -9.38 -7.20
N ASN A 109 9.30 -9.84 -8.18
CA ASN A 109 8.78 -10.59 -9.31
C ASN A 109 8.09 -11.88 -8.86
N GLY A 110 6.88 -12.12 -9.37
CA GLY A 110 6.02 -13.24 -9.00
C GLY A 110 5.28 -13.10 -7.67
N GLN A 111 5.45 -11.98 -6.95
CA GLN A 111 4.69 -11.71 -5.73
C GLN A 111 3.28 -11.22 -6.06
N ASN A 112 2.35 -11.39 -5.12
CA ASN A 112 0.96 -11.04 -5.31
C ASN A 112 0.63 -9.67 -4.71
N ILE A 113 -0.24 -8.92 -5.39
CA ILE A 113 -0.84 -7.69 -4.88
C ILE A 113 -2.34 -7.73 -5.11
N ILE A 114 -3.11 -7.38 -4.09
CA ILE A 114 -4.55 -7.17 -4.22
C ILE A 114 -4.82 -5.70 -4.53
N THR A 115 -5.77 -5.42 -5.41
CA THR A 115 -6.28 -4.07 -5.68
C THR A 115 -7.79 -4.02 -5.51
N ILE A 116 -8.29 -2.92 -4.94
CA ILE A 116 -9.72 -2.64 -4.73
C ILE A 116 -9.97 -1.23 -5.27
N PRO A 117 -10.70 -1.06 -6.38
CA PRO A 117 -11.08 0.25 -6.89
C PRO A 117 -12.22 0.83 -6.01
N VAL A 118 -11.87 1.61 -4.99
CA VAL A 118 -12.81 2.11 -3.97
C VAL A 118 -13.55 3.35 -4.47
N SER A 119 -12.86 4.24 -5.18
CA SER A 119 -13.45 5.39 -5.89
C SER A 119 -13.03 5.35 -7.35
N GLU A 120 -13.99 5.55 -8.26
CA GLU A 120 -13.78 5.42 -9.70
C GLU A 120 -12.85 6.50 -10.27
N GLY A 121 -12.12 6.16 -11.33
CA GLY A 121 -11.34 7.13 -12.09
C GLY A 121 -10.60 6.51 -13.27
N PRO A 122 -9.85 7.33 -14.02
CA PRO A 122 -9.21 6.93 -15.28
C PRO A 122 -7.93 6.09 -15.11
N TYR A 123 -7.29 6.08 -13.93
CA TYR A 123 -5.93 5.55 -13.75
C TYR A 123 -5.87 4.08 -13.35
N TYR A 124 -6.98 3.47 -12.93
CA TYR A 124 -6.98 2.10 -12.43
C TYR A 124 -6.37 1.09 -13.41
N LYS A 125 -6.69 1.21 -14.69
CA LYS A 125 -6.11 0.34 -15.73
C LYS A 125 -4.60 0.54 -15.85
N ASP A 126 -4.13 1.79 -15.83
CA ASP A 126 -2.71 2.11 -15.89
C ASP A 126 -1.96 1.55 -14.67
N ILE A 127 -2.52 1.68 -13.47
CA ILE A 127 -1.95 1.15 -12.23
C ILE A 127 -1.80 -0.38 -12.28
N LYS A 128 -2.84 -1.10 -12.74
CA LYS A 128 -2.74 -2.55 -12.90
C LYS A 128 -1.62 -2.95 -13.86
N GLU A 129 -1.45 -2.22 -14.95
CA GLU A 129 -0.36 -2.47 -15.90
C GLU A 129 1.02 -2.12 -15.32
N ILE A 130 1.13 -1.05 -14.51
CA ILE A 130 2.37 -0.73 -13.80
C ILE A 130 2.76 -1.86 -12.84
N PHE A 131 1.81 -2.36 -12.04
CA PHE A 131 2.06 -3.49 -11.14
C PHE A 131 2.52 -4.74 -11.89
N LYS A 132 1.89 -5.08 -13.01
CA LYS A 132 2.34 -6.20 -13.85
C LYS A 132 3.74 -5.97 -14.42
N LYS A 133 4.07 -4.75 -14.86
CA LYS A 133 5.40 -4.41 -15.41
C LYS A 133 6.51 -4.51 -14.37
N ILE A 134 6.24 -4.20 -13.10
CA ILE A 134 7.21 -4.43 -12.01
C ILE A 134 7.24 -5.90 -11.55
N GLY A 135 6.50 -6.79 -12.22
CA GLY A 135 6.55 -8.24 -12.02
C GLY A 135 5.54 -8.79 -11.02
N LEU A 136 4.52 -8.02 -10.62
CA LEU A 136 3.51 -8.48 -9.67
C LEU A 136 2.34 -9.19 -10.37
N ASN A 137 1.81 -10.20 -9.68
CA ASN A 137 0.53 -10.81 -10.00
C ASN A 137 -0.59 -9.98 -9.35
N VAL A 138 -1.39 -9.32 -10.17
CA VAL A 138 -2.46 -8.43 -9.71
C VAL A 138 -3.77 -9.21 -9.59
N THR A 139 -4.37 -9.20 -8.41
CA THR A 139 -5.71 -9.74 -8.16
C THR A 139 -6.64 -8.60 -7.76
N GLU A 140 -7.74 -8.43 -8.50
CA GLU A 140 -8.76 -7.44 -8.19
C GLU A 140 -9.84 -8.07 -7.30
N ILE A 141 -10.24 -7.34 -6.25
CA ILE A 141 -11.35 -7.71 -5.37
C ILE A 141 -12.39 -6.59 -5.41
N ASN A 142 -13.68 -6.94 -5.27
CA ASN A 142 -14.79 -6.01 -5.50
C ASN A 142 -15.09 -5.10 -4.31
N SER A 143 -14.72 -5.48 -3.09
CA SER A 143 -14.99 -4.67 -1.89
C SER A 143 -13.98 -4.85 -0.76
N ILE A 144 -13.97 -3.87 0.14
CA ILE A 144 -13.19 -3.88 1.39
C ILE A 144 -13.60 -5.06 2.28
N GLU A 145 -14.90 -5.34 2.38
CA GLU A 145 -15.44 -6.43 3.20
C GLU A 145 -15.01 -7.80 2.66
N GLU A 146 -15.04 -7.97 1.33
CA GLU A 146 -14.60 -9.20 0.69
C GLU A 146 -13.11 -9.44 0.94
N HIS A 147 -12.28 -8.40 0.77
CA HIS A 147 -10.85 -8.48 1.07
C HIS A 147 -10.59 -8.88 2.52
N ASP A 148 -11.15 -8.15 3.49
CA ASP A 148 -10.87 -8.38 4.91
C ASP A 148 -11.39 -9.75 5.36
N LYS A 149 -12.51 -10.22 4.80
CA LYS A 149 -13.00 -11.58 5.01
C LYS A 149 -11.96 -12.62 4.57
N TYR A 150 -11.41 -12.52 3.37
CA TYR A 150 -10.38 -13.46 2.91
C TYR A 150 -9.08 -13.33 3.71
N MET A 151 -8.62 -12.12 4.02
CA MET A 151 -7.38 -11.90 4.77
C MET A 151 -7.48 -12.37 6.23
N SER A 152 -8.67 -12.30 6.85
CA SER A 152 -8.90 -12.90 8.18
C SER A 152 -8.60 -14.39 8.21
N LEU A 153 -8.92 -15.11 7.12
CA LEU A 153 -8.65 -16.52 6.95
C LEU A 153 -7.17 -16.76 6.59
N ILE A 154 -6.67 -16.07 5.56
CA ILE A 154 -5.36 -16.35 4.98
C ILE A 154 -4.24 -15.86 5.90
N GLN A 155 -4.25 -14.59 6.27
CA GLN A 155 -3.20 -13.99 7.09
C GLN A 155 -3.52 -14.14 8.57
N GLY A 156 -4.76 -13.83 8.99
CA GLY A 156 -5.16 -13.86 10.40
C GLY A 156 -4.94 -15.24 11.04
N MET A 157 -5.42 -16.30 10.38
CA MET A 157 -5.25 -17.66 10.90
C MET A 157 -3.80 -18.14 10.87
N THR A 158 -3.04 -17.80 9.82
CA THR A 158 -1.63 -18.19 9.71
C THR A 158 -0.79 -17.53 10.81
N HIS A 159 -0.95 -16.22 11.01
CA HIS A 159 -0.27 -15.50 12.09
C HIS A 159 -0.69 -16.00 13.47
N PHE A 160 -1.98 -16.22 13.69
CA PHE A 160 -2.46 -16.78 14.95
C PHE A 160 -1.88 -18.16 15.23
N SER A 161 -1.78 -19.02 14.21
CA SER A 161 -1.15 -20.34 14.34
C SER A 161 0.32 -20.21 14.73
N HIS A 162 1.08 -19.32 14.07
CA HIS A 162 2.47 -19.04 14.44
C HIS A 162 2.59 -18.55 15.88
N VAL A 163 1.75 -17.60 16.31
CA VAL A 163 1.74 -17.10 17.69
C VAL A 163 1.46 -18.23 18.69
N CYS A 164 0.51 -19.11 18.39
CA CYS A 164 0.23 -20.28 19.22
C CYS A 164 1.46 -21.19 19.35
N PHE A 165 2.10 -21.53 18.22
CA PHE A 165 3.30 -22.37 18.20
C PHE A 165 4.45 -21.73 18.98
N THR A 166 4.79 -20.47 18.70
CA THR A 166 5.90 -19.78 19.38
C THR A 166 5.63 -19.59 20.87
N THR A 167 4.38 -19.35 21.26
CA THR A 167 4.00 -19.24 22.67
C THR A 167 4.11 -20.57 23.40
N ALA A 168 3.71 -21.68 22.77
CA ALA A 168 3.84 -23.02 23.34
C ALA A 168 5.32 -23.39 23.49
N MET A 169 6.15 -23.15 22.48
CA MET A 169 7.60 -23.38 22.54
C MET A 169 8.25 -22.59 23.67
N LYS A 170 7.93 -21.30 23.79
CA LYS A 170 8.44 -20.44 24.87
C LYS A 170 8.05 -20.94 26.26
N LYS A 171 6.85 -21.52 26.44
CA LYS A 171 6.41 -22.09 27.72
C LYS A 171 7.12 -23.42 28.07
N LEU A 172 7.69 -24.09 27.09
CA LEU A 172 8.42 -25.35 27.24
C LEU A 172 9.95 -25.15 27.29
N ASP A 173 10.41 -23.89 27.35
CA ASP A 173 11.82 -23.51 27.31
C ASP A 173 12.58 -24.12 26.11
N LEU A 174 11.89 -24.22 24.97
CA LEU A 174 12.48 -24.67 23.71
C LEU A 174 13.04 -23.46 22.97
N ASP A 175 14.32 -23.16 23.21
CA ASP A 175 15.06 -22.10 22.50
C ASP A 175 15.51 -22.61 21.12
N PHE A 176 15.00 -21.99 20.05
CA PHE A 176 15.48 -22.11 18.67
C PHE A 176 15.53 -20.74 18.00
#